data_AF-A0A4Z0J7X2-F1
#
_entry.id   AF-A0A4Z0J7X2-F1
#
_cell.length_a   1.000
_cell.length_b   1.000
_cell.length_c   1.000
_cell.angle_alpha   90.00
_cell.angle_beta   90.00
_cell.angle_gamma   90.00
#
_symmetry.space_group_name_H-M   'P 1'
#
loop_
_entity.id
_entity.type
_entity.pdbx_description
1 polymer ?
#
loop_
_entity_poly.entity_id
_entity_poly.type
_entity_poly.pdbx_seq_one_letter_code
_entity_poly.pdbx_strand_id
1 'polypeptide(L)'
;MTTLMAFFKNRTVQQLFLFIFCQNFLWWLAGTTASTGTPLATDVKVFLAIYGIFLAGGVFLILKRHFQSTIGPILVVAAATMGFLAAPGNHLVQLFALLLCIFLVLACIPQLGLQSAYGLVVFSVLAGCGVPVILFFLRNHYLALQFLTPLVPLMASYLAFFEPYYLPTKRDWRLTLIAPIICVLSLFVGSLSWRTLLIILLLAAHWWLQQRLNQRYQLIFSGICQFLTGVLILA
;
A
#
# COMPACT_ATOMS: atom_id res chain seq x y z
N MET A 1 32.49 7.68 -4.91
CA MET A 1 31.97 7.79 -3.52
C MET A 1 31.22 9.11 -3.25
N THR A 2 31.65 10.25 -3.80
CA THR A 2 30.99 11.57 -3.60
C THR A 2 29.58 11.69 -4.20
N THR A 3 29.31 11.02 -5.33
CA THR A 3 28.01 11.01 -6.01
C THR A 3 26.94 10.18 -5.28
N LEU A 4 27.32 9.04 -4.70
CA LEU A 4 26.44 8.20 -3.88
C LEU A 4 26.02 8.91 -2.59
N MET A 5 26.95 9.60 -1.92
CA MET A 5 26.63 10.40 -0.73
C MET A 5 25.70 11.58 -1.07
N ALA A 6 25.91 12.24 -2.21
CA ALA A 6 25.01 13.29 -2.70
C ALA A 6 23.62 12.75 -3.08
N PHE A 7 23.54 11.53 -3.62
CA PHE A 7 22.29 10.85 -3.95
C PHE A 7 21.49 10.48 -2.69
N PHE A 8 22.14 9.97 -1.64
CA PHE A 8 21.49 9.71 -0.35
C PHE A 8 21.12 10.99 0.42
N LYS A 9 21.82 12.10 0.16
CA LYS A 9 21.45 13.43 0.67
C LYS A 9 20.25 14.04 -0.06
N ASN A 10 19.89 13.51 -1.22
CA ASN A 10 18.71 13.95 -1.95
C ASN A 10 17.45 13.57 -1.16
N ARG A 11 16.74 14.58 -0.69
CA ARG A 11 15.53 14.42 0.14
C ARG A 11 14.47 13.55 -0.54
N THR A 12 14.34 13.58 -1.86
CA THR A 12 13.37 12.72 -2.57
C THR A 12 13.72 11.24 -2.46
N VAL A 13 15.02 10.91 -2.44
CA VAL A 13 15.51 9.54 -2.27
C VAL A 13 15.28 9.08 -0.82
N GLN A 14 15.50 9.96 0.16
CA GLN A 14 15.20 9.65 1.57
C GLN A 14 13.71 9.38 1.80
N GLN A 15 12.85 10.21 1.20
CA GLN A 15 11.40 10.03 1.22
C GLN A 15 11.00 8.70 0.57
N LEU A 16 11.52 8.42 -0.64
CA LEU A 16 11.29 7.16 -1.34
C LEU A 16 11.66 5.95 -0.48
N PHE A 17 12.86 5.97 0.12
CA PHE A 17 13.35 4.89 0.96
C PHE A 17 12.46 4.65 2.18
N LEU A 18 12.06 5.73 2.87
CA LEU A 18 11.17 5.64 4.03
C LEU A 18 9.80 5.07 3.65
N PHE A 19 9.23 5.50 2.53
CA PHE A 19 7.96 4.98 2.04
C PHE A 19 8.06 3.49 1.67
N ILE A 20 9.12 3.10 0.96
CA ILE A 20 9.39 1.70 0.61
C ILE A 20 9.47 0.85 1.86
N PHE A 21 10.22 1.30 2.87
CA PHE A 21 10.39 0.58 4.13
C PHE A 21 9.05 0.39 4.85
N CYS A 22 8.27 1.46 5.02
CA CYS A 22 6.97 1.41 5.65
C CYS A 22 6.00 0.46 4.93
N GLN A 23 5.88 0.55 3.60
CA GLN A 23 4.96 -0.30 2.84
C GLN A 23 5.39 -1.76 2.82
N ASN A 24 6.68 -2.05 2.64
CA ASN A 24 7.17 -3.43 2.71
C ASN A 24 6.88 -4.04 4.07
N PHE A 25 7.26 -3.36 5.15
CA PHE A 25 7.10 -3.91 6.49
C PHE A 25 5.62 -4.17 6.79
N LEU A 26 4.73 -3.25 6.38
CA LEU A 26 3.29 -3.42 6.50
C LEU A 26 2.81 -4.69 5.77
N TRP A 27 3.20 -4.89 4.51
CA TRP A 27 2.78 -6.04 3.72
C TRP A 27 3.31 -7.36 4.28
N TRP A 28 4.57 -7.37 4.72
CA TRP A 28 5.16 -8.53 5.37
C TRP A 28 4.45 -8.86 6.69
N LEU A 29 4.20 -7.87 7.54
CA LEU A 29 3.45 -8.04 8.78
C LEU A 29 2.07 -8.63 8.49
N ALA A 30 1.32 -8.02 7.57
CA ALA A 30 0.00 -8.47 7.14
C ALA A 30 0.04 -9.92 6.67
N GLY A 31 0.94 -10.28 5.74
CA GLY A 31 1.05 -11.65 5.21
C GLY A 31 1.51 -12.70 6.23
N THR A 32 2.08 -12.28 7.36
CA THR A 32 2.43 -13.18 8.47
C THR A 32 1.33 -13.35 9.51
N THR A 33 0.28 -12.51 9.48
CA THR A 33 -0.84 -12.67 10.41
C THR A 33 -1.52 -14.03 10.19
N ALA A 34 -1.79 -14.74 11.28
CA ALA A 34 -2.38 -16.08 11.28
C ALA A 34 -1.61 -17.14 10.46
N SER A 35 -0.31 -16.95 10.16
CA SER A 35 0.44 -17.96 9.40
C SER A 35 0.78 -19.17 10.27
N THR A 36 0.19 -20.32 9.97
CA THR A 36 0.49 -21.62 10.60
C THR A 36 1.30 -22.56 9.71
N GLY A 37 1.52 -22.16 8.45
CA GLY A 37 2.17 -22.96 7.42
C GLY A 37 3.70 -22.97 7.49
N THR A 38 4.30 -23.61 6.49
CA THR A 38 5.75 -23.82 6.41
C THR A 38 6.50 -22.53 6.08
N PRO A 39 7.76 -22.40 6.54
CA PRO A 39 8.59 -21.25 6.18
C PRO A 39 8.81 -21.22 4.66
N LEU A 40 8.67 -20.04 4.04
CA LEU A 40 8.98 -19.89 2.61
C LEU A 40 10.46 -20.22 2.36
N ALA A 41 10.72 -20.84 1.20
CA ALA A 41 12.07 -21.00 0.67
C ALA A 41 12.79 -19.64 0.55
N THR A 42 14.10 -19.65 0.75
CA THR A 42 14.93 -18.44 0.76
C THR A 42 14.84 -17.68 -0.55
N ASP A 43 14.84 -18.38 -1.69
CA ASP A 43 14.76 -17.77 -3.02
C ASP A 43 13.45 -17.00 -3.21
N VAL A 44 12.33 -17.62 -2.82
CA VAL A 44 10.99 -17.01 -2.89
C VAL A 44 10.94 -15.75 -2.03
N LYS A 45 11.51 -15.77 -0.81
CA LYS A 45 11.56 -14.58 0.05
C LYS A 45 12.32 -13.44 -0.59
N VAL A 46 13.45 -13.73 -1.25
CA VAL A 46 14.27 -12.72 -1.92
C VAL A 46 13.49 -12.10 -3.08
N PHE A 47 12.90 -12.91 -3.97
CA PHE A 47 12.10 -12.39 -5.08
C PHE A 47 10.91 -11.56 -4.60
N LEU A 48 10.23 -11.99 -3.54
CA LEU A 48 9.07 -11.28 -3.00
C LEU A 48 9.45 -9.99 -2.26
N ALA A 49 10.62 -9.95 -1.62
CA ALA A 49 11.16 -8.73 -1.04
C ALA A 49 11.52 -7.71 -2.13
N ILE A 50 12.18 -8.15 -3.20
CA ILE A 50 12.50 -7.29 -4.35
C ILE A 50 11.21 -6.80 -5.04
N TYR A 51 10.22 -7.68 -5.22
CA TYR A 51 8.88 -7.32 -5.69
C TYR A 51 8.28 -6.19 -4.86
N GLY A 52 8.24 -6.34 -3.53
CA GLY A 52 7.72 -5.32 -2.64
C GLY A 52 8.48 -3.99 -2.74
N ILE A 53 9.82 -4.03 -2.85
CA ILE A 53 10.66 -2.83 -2.97
C ILE A 53 10.33 -2.06 -4.25
N PHE A 54 10.30 -2.75 -5.40
CA PHE A 54 10.00 -2.12 -6.67
C PHE A 54 8.56 -1.64 -6.75
N LEU A 55 7.62 -2.42 -6.21
CA LEU A 55 6.22 -2.05 -6.18
C LEU A 55 5.99 -0.80 -5.32
N ALA A 56 6.50 -0.77 -4.09
CA ALA A 56 6.36 0.40 -3.21
C ALA A 56 7.06 1.64 -3.79
N GLY A 57 8.22 1.46 -4.42
CA GLY A 57 8.91 2.53 -5.12
C GLY A 57 8.14 3.07 -6.33
N GLY A 58 7.52 2.16 -7.10
CA GLY A 58 6.64 2.49 -8.21
C GLY A 58 5.43 3.30 -7.74
N VAL A 59 4.71 2.82 -6.73
CA VAL A 59 3.57 3.52 -6.10
C VAL A 59 3.98 4.92 -5.65
N PHE A 60 5.11 5.05 -4.93
CA PHE A 60 5.58 6.35 -4.46
C PHE A 60 5.83 7.33 -5.61
N LEU A 61 6.54 6.90 -6.66
CA LEU A 61 6.86 7.78 -7.79
C LEU A 61 5.62 8.15 -8.61
N ILE A 62 4.68 7.21 -8.78
CA ILE A 62 3.40 7.44 -9.47
C ILE A 62 2.58 8.48 -8.69
N LEU A 63 2.35 8.26 -7.40
CA LEU A 63 1.52 9.16 -6.58
C LEU A 63 2.17 10.52 -6.37
N LYS A 64 3.49 10.58 -6.14
CA LYS A 64 4.22 11.85 -5.94
C LYS A 64 4.20 12.77 -7.16
N ARG A 65 4.13 12.19 -8.37
CA ARG A 65 4.04 12.93 -9.63
C ARG A 65 2.62 12.96 -10.21
N HIS A 66 1.60 12.67 -9.41
CA HIS A 66 0.20 12.66 -9.84
C HIS A 66 -0.01 11.85 -11.14
N PHE A 67 0.50 10.61 -11.16
CA PHE A 67 0.39 9.64 -12.26
C PHE A 67 1.14 9.98 -13.55
N GLN A 68 1.88 11.10 -13.60
CA GLN A 68 2.68 11.51 -14.77
C GLN A 68 4.14 11.00 -14.73
N SER A 69 4.45 10.01 -13.88
CA SER A 69 5.82 9.50 -13.74
C SER A 69 6.16 8.51 -14.85
N THR A 70 7.25 8.74 -15.59
CA THR A 70 7.80 7.76 -16.55
C THR A 70 8.53 6.60 -15.87
N ILE A 71 9.20 6.87 -14.73
CA ILE A 71 10.03 5.88 -14.02
C ILE A 71 9.15 4.93 -13.18
N GLY A 72 8.00 5.42 -12.69
CA GLY A 72 7.08 4.65 -11.86
C GLY A 72 6.62 3.34 -12.52
N PRO A 73 6.02 3.39 -13.72
CA PRO A 73 5.61 2.19 -14.47
C PRO A 73 6.75 1.22 -14.74
N ILE A 74 7.97 1.71 -15.02
CA ILE A 74 9.14 0.84 -15.25
C ILE A 74 9.46 0.02 -13.99
N LEU A 75 9.44 0.64 -12.81
CA LEU A 75 9.62 -0.07 -11.54
C LEU A 75 8.49 -1.08 -11.30
N VAL A 76 7.25 -0.72 -11.63
CA VAL A 76 6.11 -1.63 -11.48
C VAL A 76 6.23 -2.85 -12.41
N VAL A 77 6.70 -2.67 -13.64
CA VAL A 77 6.97 -3.80 -14.55
C VAL A 77 8.11 -4.68 -14.02
N ALA A 78 9.17 -4.07 -13.47
CA ALA A 78 10.24 -4.82 -12.80
C ALA A 78 9.75 -5.54 -11.53
N ALA A 79 8.75 -5.00 -10.82
CA ALA A 79 8.07 -5.72 -9.76
C ALA A 79 7.34 -6.94 -10.35
N ALA A 80 6.52 -6.76 -11.39
CA ALA A 80 5.75 -7.85 -12.00
C ALA A 80 6.63 -9.04 -12.40
N THR A 81 7.81 -8.80 -12.98
CA THR A 81 8.76 -9.87 -13.32
C THR A 81 9.25 -10.62 -12.08
N MET A 82 9.60 -9.92 -11.01
CA MET A 82 9.99 -10.54 -9.73
C MET A 82 8.85 -11.32 -9.09
N GLY A 83 7.61 -10.81 -9.17
CA GLY A 83 6.42 -11.51 -8.71
C GLY A 83 6.17 -12.81 -9.46
N PHE A 84 6.43 -12.83 -10.78
CA PHE A 84 6.33 -14.04 -11.61
C PHE A 84 7.39 -15.08 -11.24
N LEU A 85 8.63 -14.63 -11.01
CA LEU A 85 9.76 -15.48 -10.60
C LEU A 85 9.60 -16.03 -9.18
N ALA A 86 8.90 -15.32 -8.30
CA ALA A 86 8.69 -15.76 -6.92
C ALA A 86 7.87 -17.06 -6.83
N ALA A 87 6.98 -17.34 -7.78
CA ALA A 87 6.12 -18.52 -7.74
C ALA A 87 5.74 -19.03 -9.14
N PRO A 88 6.68 -19.62 -9.90
CA PRO A 88 6.48 -20.00 -11.30
C PRO A 88 5.37 -21.03 -11.50
N GLY A 89 5.13 -21.91 -10.52
CA GLY A 89 4.10 -22.95 -10.56
C GLY A 89 2.75 -22.58 -9.95
N ASN A 90 2.57 -21.33 -9.50
CA ASN A 90 1.35 -20.92 -8.79
C ASN A 90 0.65 -19.76 -9.50
N HIS A 91 -0.28 -20.11 -10.40
CA HIS A 91 -1.00 -19.12 -11.23
C HIS A 91 -1.79 -18.10 -10.42
N LEU A 92 -2.32 -18.47 -9.25
CA LEU A 92 -3.04 -17.52 -8.39
C LEU A 92 -2.11 -16.42 -7.87
N VAL A 93 -0.91 -16.79 -7.41
CA VAL A 93 0.10 -15.84 -6.93
C VAL A 93 0.55 -14.90 -8.05
N GLN A 94 0.81 -15.45 -9.23
CA GLN A 94 1.18 -14.68 -10.41
C GLN A 94 0.07 -13.69 -10.78
N LEU A 95 -1.19 -14.14 -10.78
CA LEU A 95 -2.33 -13.31 -11.11
C LEU A 95 -2.46 -12.13 -10.13
N PHE A 96 -2.37 -12.37 -8.81
CA PHE A 96 -2.40 -11.29 -7.83
C PHE A 96 -1.21 -10.32 -7.97
N ALA A 97 -0.01 -10.84 -8.25
CA ALA A 97 1.19 -10.03 -8.42
C ALA A 97 1.07 -9.13 -9.66
N LEU A 98 0.56 -9.67 -10.78
CA LEU A 98 0.32 -8.93 -12.01
C LEU A 98 -0.84 -7.94 -11.87
N LEU A 99 -1.92 -8.30 -11.19
CA LEU A 99 -3.14 -7.48 -11.15
C LEU A 99 -2.88 -6.09 -10.58
N LEU A 100 -2.14 -5.99 -9.47
CA LEU A 100 -1.73 -4.71 -8.90
C LEU A 100 -0.76 -3.94 -9.82
N CYS A 101 0.16 -4.66 -10.48
CA CYS A 101 1.11 -4.03 -11.40
C CYS A 101 0.42 -3.47 -12.65
N ILE A 102 -0.46 -4.26 -13.29
CA ILE A 102 -1.27 -3.86 -14.43
C ILE A 102 -2.11 -2.65 -14.04
N PHE A 103 -2.80 -2.70 -12.91
CA PHE A 103 -3.60 -1.57 -12.44
C PHE A 103 -2.77 -0.28 -12.32
N LEU A 104 -1.59 -0.33 -11.71
CA LEU A 104 -0.72 0.85 -11.56
C LEU A 104 -0.21 1.38 -12.89
N VAL A 105 0.13 0.50 -13.84
CA VAL A 105 0.54 0.91 -15.20
C VAL A 105 -0.64 1.55 -15.94
N LEU A 106 -1.84 0.95 -15.87
CA LEU A 106 -3.05 1.50 -16.48
C LEU A 106 -3.46 2.83 -15.83
N ALA A 107 -3.26 3.00 -14.52
CA ALA A 107 -3.57 4.25 -13.81
C ALA A 107 -2.73 5.45 -14.30
N CYS A 108 -1.56 5.20 -14.90
CA CYS A 108 -0.76 6.21 -15.57
C CYS A 108 -1.35 6.66 -16.92
N ILE A 109 -2.32 5.94 -17.49
CA ILE A 109 -3.01 6.32 -18.73
C ILE A 109 -4.24 7.18 -18.37
N PRO A 110 -4.22 8.50 -18.62
CA PRO A 110 -5.30 9.39 -18.17
C PRO A 110 -6.65 9.10 -18.83
N GLN A 111 -6.65 8.51 -20.04
CA GLN A 111 -7.86 8.19 -20.80
C GLN A 111 -8.74 7.12 -20.14
N LEU A 112 -8.18 6.30 -19.25
CA LEU A 112 -8.91 5.20 -18.60
C LEU A 112 -9.75 5.66 -17.40
N GLY A 113 -9.65 6.92 -16.98
CA GLY A 113 -10.44 7.44 -15.85
C GLY A 113 -10.13 6.78 -14.50
N LEU A 114 -9.00 6.07 -14.39
CA LEU A 114 -8.55 5.39 -13.16
C LEU A 114 -7.99 6.37 -12.10
N GLN A 115 -7.80 7.64 -12.46
CA GLN A 115 -7.43 8.71 -11.52
C GLN A 115 -8.70 9.30 -10.89
N SER A 116 -9.52 8.45 -10.30
CA SER A 116 -10.84 8.78 -9.77
C SER A 116 -11.14 7.99 -8.49
N ALA A 117 -12.33 8.21 -7.90
CA ALA A 117 -12.79 7.44 -6.75
C ALA A 117 -12.80 5.93 -7.01
N TYR A 118 -13.12 5.50 -8.24
CA TYR A 118 -13.07 4.10 -8.61
C TYR A 118 -11.65 3.52 -8.53
N GLY A 119 -10.66 4.22 -9.10
CA GLY A 119 -9.28 3.77 -9.03
C GLY A 119 -8.72 3.80 -7.61
N LEU A 120 -9.14 4.75 -6.77
CA LEU A 120 -8.80 4.73 -5.35
C LEU A 120 -9.29 3.44 -4.66
N VAL A 121 -10.55 3.04 -4.89
CA VAL A 121 -11.10 1.81 -4.32
C VAL A 121 -10.32 0.59 -4.80
N VAL A 122 -10.08 0.48 -6.12
CA VAL A 122 -9.32 -0.64 -6.69
C VAL A 122 -7.89 -0.66 -6.16
N PHE A 123 -7.21 0.49 -6.08
CA PHE A 123 -5.89 0.61 -5.49
C PHE A 123 -5.87 0.14 -4.04
N SER A 124 -6.81 0.59 -3.22
CA SER A 124 -6.89 0.22 -1.81
C SER A 124 -7.13 -1.26 -1.60
N VAL A 125 -7.97 -1.87 -2.43
CA VAL A 125 -8.22 -3.32 -2.43
C VAL A 125 -6.94 -4.07 -2.80
N LEU A 126 -6.30 -3.68 -3.91
CA LEU A 126 -5.12 -4.39 -4.42
C LEU A 126 -3.87 -4.18 -3.55
N ALA A 127 -3.67 -2.98 -2.99
CA ALA A 127 -2.56 -2.69 -2.09
C ALA A 127 -2.78 -3.29 -0.69
N GLY A 128 -4.02 -3.28 -0.20
CA GLY A 128 -4.38 -3.85 1.10
C GLY A 128 -4.40 -5.38 1.11
N CYS A 129 -4.83 -6.02 0.02
CA CYS A 129 -4.94 -7.47 -0.06
C CYS A 129 -3.88 -8.14 -0.94
N GLY A 130 -3.46 -7.53 -2.06
CA GLY A 130 -2.67 -8.22 -3.09
C GLY A 130 -1.37 -8.82 -2.56
N VAL A 131 -0.49 -7.98 -1.98
CA VAL A 131 0.80 -8.45 -1.45
C VAL A 131 0.62 -9.36 -0.21
N PRO A 132 -0.24 -9.03 0.78
CA PRO A 132 -0.47 -9.91 1.92
C PRO A 132 -1.05 -11.28 1.55
N VAL A 133 -1.99 -11.34 0.59
CA VAL A 133 -2.60 -12.60 0.11
C VAL A 133 -1.55 -13.49 -0.54
N ILE A 134 -0.67 -12.93 -1.38
CA ILE A 134 0.44 -13.68 -1.99
C ILE A 134 1.33 -14.30 -0.91
N LEU A 135 1.73 -13.49 0.08
CA LEU A 135 2.57 -13.93 1.20
C LEU A 135 1.92 -15.04 2.03
N PHE A 136 0.64 -14.90 2.35
CA PHE A 136 -0.11 -15.88 3.14
C PHE A 136 -0.34 -17.17 2.36
N PHE A 137 -0.72 -17.08 1.08
CA PHE A 137 -1.01 -18.24 0.24
C PHE A 137 0.24 -19.07 -0.04
N LEU A 138 1.39 -18.43 -0.23
CA LEU A 138 2.66 -19.14 -0.38
C LEU A 138 3.12 -19.89 0.88
N ARG A 139 2.66 -19.48 2.07
CA ARG A 139 2.96 -20.18 3.34
C ARG A 139 1.99 -21.30 3.63
N ASN A 140 0.71 -21.03 3.46
CA ASN A 140 -0.35 -21.88 3.98
C ASN A 140 -1.00 -22.75 2.89
N HIS A 141 -0.83 -22.41 1.60
CA HIS A 141 -1.48 -23.07 0.45
C HIS A 141 -3.02 -23.03 0.44
N TYR A 142 -3.63 -22.27 1.34
CA TYR A 142 -5.07 -21.96 1.38
C TYR A 142 -5.29 -20.51 1.83
N LEU A 143 -6.53 -20.02 1.72
CA LEU A 143 -6.94 -18.69 2.23
C LEU A 143 -7.95 -18.88 3.35
N ALA A 144 -7.57 -18.47 4.56
CA ALA A 144 -8.43 -18.54 5.73
C ALA A 144 -9.31 -17.29 5.82
N LEU A 145 -10.60 -17.44 6.16
CA LEU A 145 -11.47 -16.29 6.40
C LEU A 145 -10.93 -15.40 7.53
N GLN A 146 -10.35 -16.01 8.57
CA GLN A 146 -9.72 -15.33 9.70
C GLN A 146 -8.56 -14.42 9.28
N PHE A 147 -7.86 -14.74 8.19
CA PHE A 147 -6.82 -13.89 7.61
C PHE A 147 -7.43 -12.73 6.81
N LEU A 148 -8.58 -12.93 6.16
CA LEU A 148 -9.24 -11.86 5.41
C LEU A 148 -9.90 -10.80 6.30
N THR A 149 -10.40 -11.18 7.48
CA THR A 149 -11.07 -10.27 8.41
C THR A 149 -10.26 -8.99 8.73
N PRO A 150 -8.98 -9.06 9.15
CA PRO A 150 -8.17 -7.87 9.41
C PRO A 150 -7.73 -7.11 8.15
N LEU A 151 -7.84 -7.72 6.96
CA LEU A 151 -7.52 -7.01 5.72
C LEU A 151 -8.59 -5.98 5.36
N VAL A 152 -9.85 -6.17 5.76
CA VAL A 152 -10.94 -5.20 5.49
C VAL A 152 -10.61 -3.81 6.06
N PRO A 153 -10.29 -3.65 7.35
CA PRO A 153 -9.85 -2.35 7.87
C PRO A 153 -8.49 -1.90 7.29
N LEU A 154 -7.61 -2.83 6.90
CA LEU A 154 -6.36 -2.48 6.22
C LEU A 154 -6.62 -1.85 4.84
N MET A 155 -7.54 -2.39 4.03
CA MET A 155 -7.96 -1.81 2.76
C MET A 155 -8.61 -0.44 2.95
N ALA A 156 -9.47 -0.31 3.97
CA ALA A 156 -10.13 0.95 4.26
C ALA A 156 -9.15 2.04 4.73
N SER A 157 -8.06 1.67 5.42
CA SER A 157 -7.01 2.63 5.74
C SER A 157 -6.29 3.12 4.48
N TYR A 158 -5.95 2.24 3.53
CA TYR A 158 -5.43 2.69 2.23
C TYR A 158 -6.39 3.67 1.54
N LEU A 159 -7.71 3.42 1.61
CA LEU A 159 -8.71 4.33 1.07
C LEU A 159 -8.63 5.72 1.73
N ALA A 160 -8.58 5.76 3.07
CA ALA A 160 -8.57 7.01 3.84
C ALA A 160 -7.27 7.81 3.63
N PHE A 161 -6.11 7.17 3.72
CA PHE A 161 -4.83 7.88 3.69
C PHE A 161 -4.40 8.31 2.28
N PHE A 162 -4.83 7.61 1.23
CA PHE A 162 -4.45 7.91 -0.16
C PHE A 162 -5.52 8.65 -0.97
N GLU A 163 -6.70 8.92 -0.40
CA GLU A 163 -7.79 9.67 -1.05
C GLU A 163 -7.31 10.94 -1.78
N PRO A 164 -6.48 11.82 -1.17
CA PRO A 164 -6.16 13.12 -1.77
C PRO A 164 -5.26 13.03 -3.01
N TYR A 165 -4.65 11.86 -3.26
CA TYR A 165 -3.83 11.64 -4.45
C TYR A 165 -4.65 11.24 -5.67
N TYR A 166 -5.80 10.59 -5.46
CA TYR A 166 -6.73 10.19 -6.52
C TYR A 166 -7.84 11.23 -6.76
N LEU A 167 -8.17 12.04 -5.75
CA LEU A 167 -9.24 13.04 -5.80
C LEU A 167 -8.69 14.47 -5.52
N PRO A 168 -7.88 15.05 -6.42
CA PRO A 168 -7.24 16.36 -6.20
C PRO A 168 -8.17 17.58 -6.39
N THR A 169 -9.40 17.40 -6.89
CA THR A 169 -10.33 18.50 -7.19
C THR A 169 -10.75 19.25 -5.92
N LYS A 170 -11.09 20.55 -6.06
CA LYS A 170 -11.74 21.39 -5.02
C LYS A 170 -13.05 20.77 -4.56
N ARG A 171 -12.96 19.77 -3.69
CA ARG A 171 -14.08 19.06 -3.11
C ARG A 171 -14.41 19.71 -1.78
N ASP A 172 -15.69 19.74 -1.44
CA ASP A 172 -16.11 20.18 -0.12
C ASP A 172 -15.36 19.39 0.96
N TRP A 173 -14.81 20.10 1.93
CA TRP A 173 -14.02 19.52 3.02
C TRP A 173 -14.78 18.42 3.80
N ARG A 174 -16.11 18.42 3.72
CA ARG A 174 -16.97 17.40 4.34
C ARG A 174 -16.90 16.05 3.62
N LEU A 175 -16.74 16.06 2.30
CA LEU A 175 -16.72 14.82 1.53
C LEU A 175 -15.41 14.05 1.74
N THR A 176 -14.32 14.72 2.10
CA THR A 176 -13.05 14.07 2.46
C THR A 176 -13.11 13.33 3.79
N LEU A 177 -14.22 13.43 4.55
CA LEU A 177 -14.47 12.60 5.72
C LEU A 177 -15.03 11.23 5.36
N ILE A 178 -15.52 11.02 4.14
CA ILE A 178 -16.16 9.76 3.74
C ILE A 178 -15.18 8.59 3.88
N ALA A 179 -13.95 8.69 3.36
CA ALA A 179 -13.00 7.58 3.44
C ALA A 179 -12.52 7.30 4.87
N PRO A 180 -12.19 8.31 5.71
CA PRO A 180 -11.97 8.10 7.13
C PRO A 180 -13.15 7.44 7.85
N ILE A 181 -14.39 7.86 7.59
CA ILE A 181 -15.59 7.25 8.20
C ILE A 181 -15.73 5.79 7.77
N ILE A 182 -15.53 5.46 6.50
CA ILE A 182 -15.51 4.07 6.01
C ILE A 182 -14.44 3.26 6.74
N CYS A 183 -13.26 3.84 6.96
CA CYS A 183 -12.19 3.20 7.73
C CYS A 183 -12.57 2.99 9.21
N VAL A 184 -13.29 3.92 9.83
CA VAL A 184 -13.76 3.72 11.22
C VAL A 184 -14.85 2.64 11.27
N LEU A 185 -15.78 2.64 10.32
CA LEU A 185 -16.83 1.63 10.24
C LEU A 185 -16.27 0.22 10.01
N SER A 186 -15.20 0.09 9.21
CA SER A 186 -14.57 -1.21 8.98
C SER A 186 -13.82 -1.75 10.20
N LEU A 187 -13.44 -0.92 11.18
CA LEU A 187 -12.85 -1.41 12.43
C LEU A 187 -13.83 -2.22 13.28
N PHE A 188 -15.14 -1.98 13.14
CA PHE A 188 -16.17 -2.76 13.85
C PHE A 188 -16.35 -4.19 13.31
N VAL A 189 -15.69 -4.53 12.19
CA VAL A 189 -15.57 -5.92 11.73
C VAL A 189 -14.70 -6.74 12.70
N GLY A 190 -13.77 -6.08 13.40
CA GLY A 190 -12.95 -6.67 14.46
C GLY A 190 -13.47 -6.34 15.87
N SER A 191 -12.74 -6.79 16.88
CA SER A 191 -13.06 -6.48 18.27
C SER A 191 -12.66 -5.05 18.64
N LEU A 192 -13.62 -4.26 19.16
CA LEU A 192 -13.37 -2.96 19.77
C LEU A 192 -12.36 -3.08 20.91
N SER A 193 -11.23 -2.39 20.76
CA SER A 193 -10.14 -2.35 21.75
C SER A 193 -9.59 -0.94 21.87
N TRP A 194 -8.78 -0.67 22.88
CA TRP A 194 -8.09 0.63 23.02
C TRP A 194 -7.29 1.04 21.76
N ARG A 195 -6.88 0.07 20.94
CA ARG A 195 -6.21 0.31 19.65
C ARG A 195 -7.13 1.00 18.64
N THR A 196 -8.43 0.69 18.64
CA THR A 196 -9.39 1.38 17.75
C THR A 196 -9.46 2.87 18.05
N LEU A 197 -9.36 3.29 19.32
CA LEU A 197 -9.29 4.70 19.70
C LEU A 197 -8.03 5.37 19.14
N LEU A 198 -6.87 4.70 19.19
CA LEU A 198 -5.63 5.21 18.58
C LEU A 198 -5.73 5.34 17.05
N ILE A 199 -6.37 4.38 16.38
CA ILE A 199 -6.57 4.43 14.93
C ILE A 199 -7.47 5.62 14.56
N ILE A 200 -8.57 5.83 15.30
CA ILE A 200 -9.46 6.98 15.10
C ILE A 200 -8.69 8.29 15.30
N LEU A 201 -7.86 8.37 16.34
CA LEU A 201 -7.02 9.54 16.59
C LEU A 201 -6.02 9.79 15.45
N LEU A 202 -5.38 8.74 14.92
CA LEU A 202 -4.46 8.83 13.79
C LEU A 202 -5.17 9.30 12.51
N LEU A 203 -6.37 8.78 12.22
CA LEU A 203 -7.18 9.21 11.07
C LEU A 203 -7.58 10.68 11.19
N ALA A 204 -8.07 11.10 12.37
CA ALA A 204 -8.45 12.49 12.62
C ALA A 204 -7.24 13.44 12.55
N ALA A 205 -6.12 13.05 13.15
CA ALA A 205 -4.88 13.81 13.09
C ALA A 205 -4.37 13.92 11.65
N HIS A 206 -4.39 12.83 10.88
CA HIS A 206 -3.97 12.84 9.49
C HIS A 206 -4.84 13.76 8.64
N TRP A 207 -6.16 13.60 8.73
CA TRP A 207 -7.13 14.40 8.00
C TRP A 207 -6.97 15.90 8.28
N TRP A 208 -6.77 16.29 9.55
CA TRP A 208 -6.54 17.67 9.94
C TRP A 208 -5.17 18.21 9.50
N LEU A 209 -4.11 17.44 9.69
CA LEU A 209 -2.73 17.89 9.45
C LEU A 209 -2.40 17.93 7.96
N GLN A 210 -3.01 17.06 7.16
CA GLN A 210 -2.74 16.97 5.71
C GLN A 210 -3.03 18.28 4.98
N GLN A 211 -4.07 19.02 5.37
CA GLN A 211 -4.41 20.32 4.80
C GLN A 211 -3.37 21.41 5.12
N ARG A 212 -2.67 21.28 6.26
CA ARG A 212 -1.67 22.24 6.75
C ARG A 212 -0.24 21.87 6.34
N LEU A 213 -0.02 20.61 5.98
CA LEU A 213 1.28 20.11 5.57
C LEU A 213 1.64 20.58 4.17
N ASN A 214 2.92 20.90 3.98
CA ASN A 214 3.47 21.23 2.68
C ASN A 214 3.32 20.02 1.73
N GLN A 215 2.85 20.24 0.49
CA GLN A 215 2.60 19.21 -0.52
C GLN A 215 3.75 18.19 -0.66
N ARG A 216 4.98 18.65 -0.44
CA ARG A 216 6.21 17.85 -0.52
C ARG A 216 6.33 16.74 0.53
N TYR A 217 5.66 16.85 1.69
CA TYR A 217 5.72 15.88 2.79
C TYR A 217 4.43 15.08 2.99
N GLN A 218 3.34 15.50 2.36
CA GLN A 218 2.02 14.87 2.53
C GLN A 218 2.05 13.36 2.24
N LEU A 219 2.78 12.92 1.19
CA LEU A 219 2.77 11.50 0.78
C LEU A 219 3.50 10.62 1.79
N ILE A 220 4.60 11.13 2.34
CA ILE A 220 5.38 10.41 3.35
C ILE A 220 4.61 10.36 4.67
N PHE A 221 4.02 11.48 5.06
CA PHE A 221 3.18 11.51 6.26
C PHE A 221 2.01 10.52 6.13
N SER A 222 1.33 10.48 4.99
CA SER A 222 0.26 9.51 4.71
C SER A 222 0.79 8.07 4.76
N GLY A 223 1.98 7.80 4.21
CA GLY A 223 2.62 6.48 4.27
C GLY A 223 2.99 6.03 5.70
N ILE A 224 3.46 6.95 6.55
CA ILE A 224 3.78 6.68 7.96
C ILE A 224 2.50 6.44 8.76
N CYS A 225 1.47 7.27 8.58
CA CYS A 225 0.18 7.09 9.26
C CYS A 225 -0.49 5.78 8.82
N GLN A 226 -0.43 5.42 7.53
CA GLN A 226 -0.88 4.14 7.02
C GLN A 226 -0.14 2.97 7.68
N PHE A 227 1.19 3.08 7.79
CA PHE A 227 2.01 2.07 8.45
C PHE A 227 1.61 1.87 9.91
N LEU A 228 1.54 2.95 10.70
CA LEU A 228 1.16 2.89 12.11
C LEU A 228 -0.25 2.33 12.29
N THR A 229 -1.19 2.76 11.45
CA THR A 229 -2.58 2.28 11.47
C THR A 229 -2.65 0.79 11.14
N GLY A 230 -1.97 0.34 10.09
CA GLY A 230 -1.95 -1.06 9.72
C GLY A 230 -1.27 -1.95 10.77
N VAL A 231 -0.21 -1.48 11.43
CA VAL A 231 0.40 -2.19 12.57
C VAL A 231 -0.61 -2.33 13.72
N LEU A 232 -1.38 -1.29 14.05
CA LEU A 232 -2.40 -1.35 15.10
C LEU A 232 -3.58 -2.26 14.76
N ILE A 233 -3.91 -2.40 13.47
CA ILE A 233 -4.95 -3.31 12.97
C ILE A 233 -4.51 -4.77 13.06
N LEU A 234 -3.23 -5.04 12.80
CA LEU A 234 -2.68 -6.40 12.66
C LEU A 234 -2.06 -6.96 13.95
N ALA A 235 -1.75 -6.09 14.92
CA ALA A 235 -1.30 -6.46 16.27
C ALA A 235 -2.45 -7.00 17.12
#